data_AF-A0A658IC02-F1
#
_entry.id   AF-A0A658IC02-F1
#
_cell.length_a   1.000
_cell.length_b   1.000
_cell.length_c   1.000
_cell.angle_alpha   90.00
_cell.angle_beta   90.00
_cell.angle_gamma   90.00
#
_symmetry.space_group_name_H-M   'P 1'
#
loop_
_entity.id
_entity.type
_entity.pdbx_description
1 polymer ?
#
loop_
_entity_poly.entity_id
_entity_poly.type
_entity_poly.pdbx_seq_one_letter_code
_entity_poly.pdbx_strand_id
1 'polypeptide(L)' 'SVQMAKANKLPAGFIWTDADNNDIPMTAGELLNLSDAIDQAMFTTGLQIHLRQREMKEEVDKLTDAQAVLDYVVGWPEGS' A
#
# COMPACT_ATOMS: atom_id res chain seq x y z
N SER A 1 -0.90 15.50 11.31
CA SER A 1 0.15 15.23 12.31
C SER A 1 1.54 15.27 11.70
N VAL A 2 1.82 14.54 10.60
CA VAL A 2 3.15 14.50 9.94
C VAL A 2 3.70 15.88 9.58
N GLN A 3 2.90 16.78 8.99
CA GLN A 3 3.36 18.14 8.68
C GLN A 3 3.78 18.94 9.92
N MET A 4 3.12 18.71 11.07
CA MET A 4 3.48 19.35 12.34
C MET A 4 4.79 18.78 12.89
N ALA A 5 5.01 17.47 12.76
CA ALA A 5 6.30 16.85 13.08
C ALA A 5 7.44 17.40 12.20
N LYS A 6 7.21 17.54 10.88
CA LYS A 6 8.17 18.18 9.95
C LYS A 6 8.49 19.63 10.35
N ALA A 7 7.50 20.36 10.84
CA ALA A 7 7.65 21.73 11.32
C ALA A 7 8.19 21.83 12.77
N ASN A 8 8.52 20.70 13.41
CA ASN A 8 8.92 20.61 14.83
C ASN A 8 7.92 21.26 15.81
N LYS A 9 6.63 21.15 15.48
CA LYS A 9 5.48 21.72 16.23
C LYS A 9 4.53 20.63 16.73
N LEU A 10 4.98 19.38 16.80
CA LEU A 10 4.16 18.30 17.33
C LEU A 10 3.92 18.54 18.84
N PRO A 11 2.66 18.54 19.31
CA PRO A 11 2.38 18.74 20.73
C PRO A 11 3.03 17.67 21.62
N ALA A 12 3.41 18.05 22.84
CA ALA A 12 3.84 17.09 23.84
C ALA A 12 2.68 16.12 24.18
N GLY A 13 2.99 14.82 24.31
CA GLY A 13 1.99 13.79 24.55
C GLY A 13 1.13 13.44 23.33
N PHE A 14 1.59 13.75 22.12
CA PHE A 14 0.91 13.32 20.90
C PHE A 14 0.78 11.78 20.85
N ILE A 15 -0.42 11.33 20.51
CA ILE A 15 -0.78 9.93 20.33
C ILE A 15 -1.14 9.70 18.86
N TRP A 16 -0.62 8.62 18.29
CA TRP A 16 -1.09 8.06 17.03
C TRP A 16 -1.89 6.79 17.33
N THR A 17 -3.06 6.66 16.72
CA THR A 17 -3.92 5.49 16.88
C THR A 17 -3.68 4.56 15.69
N ASP A 18 -3.31 3.32 15.98
CA ASP A 18 -3.04 2.30 14.94
C ASP A 18 -4.32 1.74 14.33
N ALA A 19 -4.17 0.81 13.37
CA ALA A 19 -5.30 0.21 12.65
C ALA A 19 -6.22 -0.63 13.55
N ASP A 20 -5.72 -1.09 14.70
CA ASP A 20 -6.45 -1.89 15.68
C ASP A 20 -7.04 -1.01 16.81
N ASN A 21 -6.95 0.32 16.67
CA ASN A 21 -7.37 1.33 17.65
C ASN A 21 -6.55 1.34 18.95
N ASN A 22 -5.27 0.95 18.91
CA ASN A 22 -4.37 1.13 20.05
C ASN A 22 -3.74 2.53 19.98
N ASP A 23 -3.73 3.21 21.13
CA ASP A 23 -3.11 4.53 21.29
C ASP A 23 -1.61 4.39 21.55
N ILE A 24 -0.80 4.81 20.58
CA ILE A 24 0.66 4.73 20.63
C ILE A 24 1.23 6.14 20.85
N PRO A 25 1.90 6.40 21.98
CA PRO A 25 2.66 7.64 22.17
C PRO A 25 3.78 7.71 21.13
N MET A 26 3.87 8.83 20.41
CA MET A 26 4.89 9.00 19.38
C MET A 26 5.60 10.34 19.50
N THR A 27 6.92 10.29 19.34
CA THR A 27 7.74 11.47 19.09
C THR A 27 7.59 11.95 17.65
N ALA A 28 8.04 13.18 17.38
CA ALA A 28 8.08 13.71 16.01
C ALA A 28 8.96 12.84 15.08
N GLY A 29 10.10 12.34 15.57
CA GLY A 29 10.99 11.49 14.78
C GLY A 29 10.36 10.14 14.42
N GLU A 30 9.71 9.47 15.38
CA GLU A 30 9.03 8.20 15.13
C GLU A 30 7.87 8.37 14.15
N LEU A 31 7.09 9.45 14.28
CA LEU A 31 5.99 9.74 13.35
C LEU A 31 6.49 10.01 11.92
N LEU A 32 7.65 10.66 11.76
CA LEU A 32 8.26 10.88 10.45
C LEU A 32 8.76 9.57 9.84
N ASN A 33 9.48 8.75 10.61
CA ASN A 33 9.94 7.44 10.15
C ASN A 33 8.78 6.52 9.75
N LEU A 34 7.68 6.54 10.52
CA LEU A 34 6.47 5.79 10.19
C LEU A 34 5.85 6.31 8.89
N SER A 35 5.76 7.63 8.71
CA SER A 35 5.24 8.23 7.47
C SER A 35 6.07 7.80 6.26
N ASP A 36 7.40 7.84 6.36
CA ASP A 36 8.29 7.47 5.27
C ASP A 36 8.18 5.97 4.94
N ALA A 37 8.04 5.11 5.96
CA ALA A 37 7.81 3.67 5.77
C ALA A 37 6.45 3.39 5.10
N ILE A 38 5.39 4.11 5.48
CA ILE A 38 4.07 4.01 4.83
C ILE A 38 4.15 4.47 3.38
N ASP A 39 4.79 5.61 3.11
CA ASP A 39 4.95 6.14 1.75
C ASP A 39 5.70 5.14 0.85
N GLN A 40 6.77 4.53 1.38
CA GLN A 40 7.52 3.50 0.68
C GLN A 40 6.67 2.24 0.43
N ALA A 41 5.96 1.73 1.44
CA ALA A 41 5.09 0.57 1.30
C ALA A 41 3.99 0.80 0.27
N MET A 42 3.33 1.97 0.32
CA MET A 42 2.30 2.36 -0.64
C MET A 42 2.85 2.46 -2.07
N PHE A 43 4.04 3.04 -2.25
CA PHE A 43 4.69 3.07 -3.56
C PHE A 43 5.00 1.67 -4.08
N THR A 44 5.62 0.82 -3.26
CA THR A 44 5.98 -0.55 -3.64
C THR A 44 4.74 -1.38 -4.00
N THR A 45 3.70 -1.35 -3.17
CA THR A 45 2.45 -2.06 -3.44
C THR A 45 1.75 -1.50 -4.68
N GLY A 46 1.73 -0.17 -4.86
CA GLY A 46 1.20 0.46 -6.07
C GLY A 46 1.92 0.02 -7.34
N LEU A 47 3.25 -0.10 -7.30
CA LEU A 47 4.04 -0.61 -8.42
C LEU A 47 3.73 -2.07 -8.71
N GLN A 48 3.64 -2.92 -7.69
CA GLN A 48 3.25 -4.33 -7.85
C GLN A 48 1.89 -4.45 -8.53
N ILE A 49 0.89 -3.69 -8.05
CA ILE A 49 -0.46 -3.66 -8.63
C ILE A 49 -0.40 -3.25 -10.11
N HIS A 50 0.33 -2.18 -10.42
CA HIS A 50 0.48 -1.72 -11.81
C HIS A 50 1.10 -2.80 -12.71
N LEU A 51 2.16 -3.46 -12.24
CA LEU A 51 2.82 -4.52 -13.00
C LEU A 51 1.87 -5.70 -13.25
N ARG A 52 1.14 -6.14 -12.23
CA ARG A 52 0.15 -7.22 -12.39
C ARG A 52 -0.99 -6.82 -13.32
N GLN A 53 -1.51 -5.59 -13.20
CA GLN A 53 -2.54 -5.09 -14.12
C GLN A 53 -2.07 -5.07 -15.57
N ARG A 54 -0.80 -4.73 -15.82
CA ARG A 54 -0.21 -4.76 -17.16
C ARG A 54 -0.10 -6.19 -17.69
N GLU A 55 0.40 -7.12 -16.88
CA GLU A 55 0.45 -8.55 -17.24
C GLU A 55 -0.94 -9.09 -17.54
N MET A 56 -1.92 -8.83 -16.67
CA MET A 56 -3.33 -9.22 -16.88
C MET A 56 -3.87 -8.71 -18.21
N LYS A 57 -3.50 -7.49 -18.60
CA LYS A 57 -3.94 -6.92 -19.88
C LYS A 57 -3.38 -7.73 -21.06
N GLU A 58 -2.10 -8.08 -21.00
CA GLU A 58 -1.45 -8.91 -22.03
C GLU A 58 -1.99 -10.35 -22.05
N GLU A 59 -2.38 -10.90 -20.89
CA GLU A 59 -3.04 -12.21 -20.78
C GLU A 59 -4.44 -12.18 -21.41
N VAL A 60 -5.24 -11.18 -21.06
CA VAL A 60 -6.61 -10.99 -21.60
C VAL A 60 -6.58 -10.80 -23.11
N ASP A 61 -5.63 -10.04 -23.65
CA ASP A 61 -5.48 -9.83 -25.10
C ASP A 61 -5.22 -11.14 -25.88
N LYS A 62 -4.78 -12.22 -25.21
CA LYS A 62 -4.49 -13.53 -25.80
C LYS A 62 -5.66 -14.52 -25.69
N LEU A 63 -6.75 -14.17 -25.01
CA LEU A 63 -7.90 -15.06 -24.85
C LEU A 63 -8.73 -15.03 -26.14
N THR A 64 -8.70 -16.13 -26.90
CA THR A 64 -9.31 -16.20 -28.24
C THR A 64 -10.57 -17.06 -28.33
N ASP A 65 -10.94 -17.77 -27.26
CA ASP A 65 -12.14 -18.61 -27.20
C ASP A 65 -12.87 -18.50 -25.86
N ALA A 66 -14.12 -18.96 -25.85
CA ALA A 66 -15.01 -18.82 -24.70
C ALA A 66 -14.54 -19.61 -23.46
N GLN A 67 -13.89 -20.77 -23.66
CA GLN A 67 -13.40 -21.58 -22.55
C GLN A 67 -12.20 -20.90 -21.88
N ALA A 68 -11.27 -20.37 -22.69
CA ALA A 68 -10.13 -19.61 -22.18
C ALA A 68 -10.56 -18.38 -21.34
N VAL A 69 -11.66 -17.71 -21.73
CA VAL A 69 -12.24 -16.62 -20.94
C VAL A 69 -12.81 -17.11 -19.61
N LEU A 70 -13.52 -18.25 -19.60
CA LEU A 70 -14.10 -18.82 -18.39
C LEU A 70 -13.05 -19.35 -17.41
N ASP A 71 -11.92 -19.83 -17.92
CA ASP A 71 -10.84 -20.41 -17.13
C ASP A 71 -9.85 -19.36 -16.58
N TYR A 72 -9.94 -18.11 -17.03
CA TYR A 72 -9.00 -17.07 -16.61
C TYR A 72 -9.24 -16.61 -15.16
N VAL A 73 -8.21 -16.75 -14.31
CA VAL A 73 -8.25 -16.35 -12.90
C VAL A 73 -7.81 -14.89 -12.76
N VAL A 74 -8.77 -14.03 -12.38
CA VAL A 74 -8.53 -12.62 -12.11
C VAL A 74 -7.84 -12.43 -10.76
N GLY A 75 -6.88 -11.49 -10.70
CA GLY A 75 -6.17 -11.14 -9.48
C GLY A 75 -4.77 -11.73 -9.44
N TRP A 76 -4.27 -12.02 -8.25
CA TRP A 76 -2.91 -12.53 -8.04
C TRP A 76 -2.87 -14.04 -8.22
N PRO A 77 -1.88 -14.60 -8.96
CA PRO A 77 -1.69 -16.04 -9.03
C PRO A 77 -1.43 -16.63 -7.65
N GLU A 78 -1.94 -17.83 -7.38
CA GLU A 78 -1.63 -18.53 -6.13
C GLU A 78 -0.12 -18.76 -6.00
N GLY A 79 0.46 -18.36 -4.86
CA GLY A 79 1.90 -18.49 -4.58
C GLY A 79 2.78 -17.35 -5.07
N SER A 80 2.19 -16.23 -5.49
CA SER A 80 2.90 -14.98 -5.84
C SER A 80 3.35 -14.18 -4.63
#